data_AF-A0A7L3ND00-F1
#
_entry.id   AF-A0A7L3ND00-F1
#
_cell.length_a   1.000
_cell.length_b   1.000
_cell.length_c   1.000
_cell.angle_alpha   90.00
_cell.angle_beta   90.00
_cell.angle_gamma   90.00
#
_symmetry.space_group_name_H-M   'P 1'
#
loop_
_entity.id
_entity.type
_entity.pdbx_description
1 polymer ?
#
loop_
_entity_poly.entity_id
_entity_poly.type
_entity_poly.pdbx_seq_one_letter_code
_entity_poly.pdbx_strand_id
1 'polypeptide(L)'
;DLSEIPVPPEHRKFQGYYKIARHYRWALGQIFRVFRHRAVIVVEDDLEVAPDFFEYFQAAFPLLLDDPSLWCVSAWNDNGKEQMVDAGQAELLYRTDFFPGLGWLLLAELWDELEPKWPKAFWDDWMRQPEQRRGRSCVRPEVSRTMTFGRKGVSHGQFFDQYLKFIKLNDRFVPFTQLDLSYLKKDQYERSFLSKVYSAPEIRVEELQGNRRRELGTVRLQYSGKESFKAFAKALGLMDDLK
;
A
#
# COMPACT_ATOMS: atom_id res chain seq x y z
N ASP A 1 17.44 22.27 8.26
CA ASP A 1 18.13 21.88 9.50
C ASP A 1 18.82 20.54 9.28
N LEU A 2 20.15 20.53 9.30
CA LEU A 2 20.99 19.36 9.08
C LEU A 2 21.66 18.87 10.36
N SER A 3 21.24 19.39 11.52
CA SER A 3 21.77 18.99 12.82
C SER A 3 21.60 17.49 13.06
N GLU A 4 22.48 16.91 13.87
CA GLU A 4 22.29 15.54 14.35
C GLU A 4 21.05 15.46 15.24
N ILE A 5 20.26 14.40 15.05
CA ILE A 5 19.06 14.18 15.85
C ILE A 5 19.49 13.42 17.10
N PRO A 6 19.30 13.97 18.31
CA PRO A 6 19.56 13.21 19.52
C PRO A 6 18.55 12.06 19.62
N VAL A 7 19.06 10.83 19.61
CA VAL A 7 18.25 9.61 19.74
C VAL A 7 18.51 8.92 21.07
N PRO A 8 17.49 8.25 21.65
CA PRO A 8 17.67 7.42 22.83
C PRO A 8 18.76 6.34 22.63
N PRO A 9 19.47 5.91 23.69
CA PRO A 9 20.53 4.91 23.58
C PRO A 9 20.11 3.61 22.86
N GLU A 10 18.88 3.16 23.09
CA GLU A 10 18.25 2.00 22.45
C GLU A 10 18.04 2.17 20.94
N HIS A 11 18.00 3.41 20.45
CA HIS A 11 17.73 3.77 19.06
C HIS A 11 18.97 4.22 18.29
N ARG A 12 20.18 4.06 18.83
CA ARG A 12 21.43 4.44 18.13
C ARG A 12 21.55 3.84 16.72
N LYS A 13 21.09 2.60 16.53
CA LYS A 13 21.10 1.93 15.21
C LYS A 13 20.03 2.45 14.24
N PHE A 14 19.05 3.21 14.74
CA PHE A 14 17.90 3.70 13.98
C PHE A 14 17.97 5.18 13.63
N GLN A 15 19.15 5.81 13.75
CA GLN A 15 19.37 7.23 13.41
C GLN A 15 18.82 7.59 12.02
N GLY A 16 18.95 6.69 11.04
CA GLY A 16 18.41 6.88 9.69
C GLY A 16 16.89 7.09 9.66
N TYR A 17 16.13 6.34 10.45
CA TYR A 17 14.66 6.47 10.51
C TYR A 17 14.21 7.80 11.11
N TYR A 18 14.98 8.36 12.06
CA TYR A 18 14.74 9.71 12.57
C TYR A 18 15.00 10.78 11.50
N LYS A 19 16.09 10.62 10.73
CA LYS A 19 16.42 11.52 9.62
C LYS A 19 15.35 11.47 8.51
N ILE A 20 14.85 10.28 8.17
CA ILE A 20 13.75 10.09 7.22
C ILE A 20 12.48 10.80 7.70
N ALA A 21 12.03 10.55 8.94
CA ALA A 21 10.82 11.16 9.46
C ALA A 21 10.91 12.70 9.49
N ARG A 22 12.08 13.26 9.86
CA ARG A 22 12.34 14.70 9.77
C ARG A 22 12.25 15.22 8.33
N HIS A 23 12.83 14.48 7.38
CA HIS A 23 12.84 14.87 5.97
C HIS A 23 11.42 14.89 5.39
N TYR A 24 10.63 13.83 5.60
CA TYR A 24 9.22 13.78 5.20
C TYR A 24 8.42 14.96 5.76
N ARG A 25 8.57 15.27 7.06
CA ARG A 25 7.88 16.40 7.68
C ARG A 25 8.23 17.73 7.02
N TRP A 26 9.53 17.96 6.77
CA TRP A 26 9.96 19.18 6.12
C TRP A 26 9.46 19.28 4.68
N ALA A 27 9.59 18.21 3.89
CA ALA A 27 9.21 18.18 2.48
C ALA A 27 7.69 18.36 2.28
N LEU A 28 6.87 17.60 3.02
CA LEU A 28 5.42 17.76 3.00
C LEU A 28 4.99 19.15 3.49
N GLY A 29 5.67 19.68 4.51
CA GLY A 29 5.52 21.07 4.93
C GLY A 29 5.80 22.07 3.80
N GLN A 30 6.83 21.87 2.98
CA GLN A 30 7.07 22.72 1.80
C GLN A 30 5.89 22.65 0.82
N ILE A 31 5.47 21.44 0.44
CA ILE A 31 4.40 21.22 -0.52
C ILE A 31 3.09 21.88 -0.10
N PHE A 32 2.67 21.68 1.16
CA PHE A 32 1.36 22.11 1.62
C PHE A 32 1.34 23.52 2.22
N ARG A 33 2.42 23.98 2.86
CA ARG A 33 2.48 25.31 3.49
C ARG A 33 3.06 26.39 2.59
N VAL A 34 4.10 26.05 1.81
CA VAL A 34 4.81 27.01 0.95
C VAL A 34 4.23 27.00 -0.46
N PHE A 35 4.21 25.84 -1.12
CA PHE A 35 3.69 25.72 -2.49
C PHE A 35 2.16 25.69 -2.55
N ARG A 36 1.49 25.40 -1.43
CA ARG A 36 0.02 25.39 -1.28
C ARG A 36 -0.67 24.48 -2.31
N HIS A 37 -0.05 23.34 -2.63
CA HIS A 37 -0.72 22.31 -3.41
C HIS A 37 -1.85 21.66 -2.61
N ARG A 38 -2.91 21.21 -3.29
CA ARG A 38 -4.05 20.52 -2.66
C ARG A 38 -3.77 19.05 -2.36
N ALA A 39 -2.86 18.45 -3.11
CA ALA A 39 -2.48 17.05 -2.99
C ALA A 39 -1.05 16.86 -3.53
N VAL A 40 -0.44 15.73 -3.20
CA VAL A 40 0.88 15.35 -3.71
C VAL A 40 1.00 13.84 -3.82
N ILE A 41 1.71 13.40 -4.85
CA ILE A 41 2.16 12.01 -4.98
C ILE A 41 3.59 11.95 -4.44
N VAL A 42 3.81 11.15 -3.40
CA VAL A 42 5.11 10.95 -2.77
C VAL A 42 5.77 9.72 -3.36
N VAL A 43 6.99 9.88 -3.85
CA VAL A 43 7.80 8.84 -4.49
C VAL A 43 9.21 8.90 -3.88
N GLU A 44 9.70 7.78 -3.37
CA GLU A 44 11.10 7.66 -2.91
C GLU A 44 12.05 7.56 -4.11
N ASP A 45 13.31 7.92 -3.92
CA ASP A 45 14.31 8.02 -5.00
C ASP A 45 14.74 6.66 -5.58
N ASP A 46 14.35 5.57 -4.93
CA ASP A 46 14.63 4.20 -5.32
C ASP A 46 13.44 3.50 -6.01
N LEU A 47 12.44 4.26 -6.46
CA LEU A 47 11.26 3.74 -7.16
C LEU A 47 11.30 4.03 -8.66
N GLU A 48 11.02 3.00 -9.45
CA GLU A 48 10.69 3.11 -10.87
C GLU A 48 9.16 3.11 -11.03
N VAL A 49 8.63 3.94 -11.92
CA VAL A 49 7.18 4.12 -12.15
C VAL A 49 6.73 3.46 -13.44
N ALA A 50 5.51 2.91 -13.43
CA ALA A 50 4.89 2.27 -14.59
C ALA A 50 4.46 3.29 -15.66
N PRO A 51 4.25 2.88 -16.93
CA PRO A 51 3.83 3.76 -18.01
C PRO A 51 2.50 4.52 -17.75
N ASP A 52 1.62 3.95 -16.92
CA ASP A 52 0.32 4.50 -16.55
C ASP A 52 0.28 5.10 -15.13
N PHE A 53 1.43 5.35 -14.50
CA PHE A 53 1.50 5.87 -13.13
C PHE A 53 0.69 7.17 -12.95
N PHE A 54 0.88 8.15 -13.84
CA PHE A 54 0.15 9.42 -13.75
C PHE A 54 -1.33 9.27 -14.14
N GLU A 55 -1.64 8.42 -15.12
CA GLU A 55 -3.02 8.11 -15.54
C GLU A 55 -3.82 7.49 -14.38
N TYR A 56 -3.19 6.57 -13.63
CA TYR A 56 -3.75 5.95 -12.43
C TYR A 56 -4.09 7.00 -11.35
N PHE A 57 -3.14 7.87 -10.99
CA PHE A 57 -3.38 8.89 -9.97
C PHE A 57 -4.37 9.96 -10.42
N GLN A 58 -4.37 10.33 -11.70
CA GLN A 58 -5.34 11.28 -12.25
C GLN A 58 -6.77 10.75 -12.12
N ALA A 59 -7.00 9.47 -12.42
CA ALA A 59 -8.31 8.86 -12.30
C ALA A 59 -8.75 8.60 -10.85
N ALA A 60 -7.80 8.27 -9.96
CA ALA A 60 -8.09 7.96 -8.56
C ALA A 60 -8.22 9.21 -7.67
N PHE A 61 -7.66 10.36 -8.07
CA PHE A 61 -7.71 11.59 -7.30
C PHE A 61 -9.13 12.08 -6.98
N PRO A 62 -10.10 12.10 -7.93
CA PRO A 62 -11.49 12.42 -7.63
C PRO A 62 -12.13 11.48 -6.60
N LEU A 63 -11.81 10.18 -6.63
CA LEU A 63 -12.30 9.23 -5.62
C LEU A 63 -11.82 9.59 -4.21
N LEU A 64 -10.53 9.97 -4.09
CA LEU A 64 -9.96 10.36 -2.80
C LEU A 64 -10.55 11.67 -2.27
N LEU A 65 -10.94 12.60 -3.15
CA LEU A 65 -11.63 13.83 -2.76
C LEU A 65 -13.07 13.57 -2.28
N ASP A 66 -13.78 12.65 -2.95
CA ASP A 66 -15.21 12.42 -2.73
C ASP A 66 -15.52 11.43 -1.59
N ASP A 67 -14.64 10.46 -1.32
CA ASP A 67 -14.86 9.41 -0.33
C ASP A 67 -14.01 9.62 0.94
N PRO A 68 -14.58 10.16 2.03
CA PRO A 68 -13.83 10.43 3.27
C PRO A 68 -13.39 9.16 4.02
N SER A 69 -13.86 7.98 3.59
CA SER A 69 -13.36 6.71 4.11
C SER A 69 -12.06 6.28 3.44
N LEU A 70 -11.63 6.96 2.37
CA LEU A 70 -10.30 6.86 1.81
C LEU A 70 -9.38 7.92 2.44
N TRP A 71 -8.10 7.58 2.54
CA TRP A 71 -7.07 8.54 2.98
C TRP A 71 -5.81 8.53 2.13
N CYS A 72 -5.65 7.55 1.25
CA CYS A 72 -4.58 7.56 0.27
C CYS A 72 -4.93 6.75 -0.98
N VAL A 73 -4.16 6.95 -2.04
CA VAL A 73 -4.06 6.04 -3.18
C VAL A 73 -2.62 5.59 -3.23
N SER A 74 -2.35 4.29 -3.27
CA SER A 74 -0.99 3.74 -3.38
C SER A 74 -0.83 3.04 -4.71
N ALA A 75 0.37 3.13 -5.29
CA ALA A 75 0.81 2.42 -6.48
C ALA A 75 1.29 0.99 -6.16
N TRP A 76 1.32 0.59 -4.90
CA TRP A 76 1.94 -0.65 -4.45
C TRP A 76 0.93 -1.73 -4.08
N ASN A 77 1.19 -2.96 -4.54
CA ASN A 77 0.57 -4.18 -4.03
C ASN A 77 1.61 -4.98 -3.24
N ASP A 78 1.43 -5.09 -1.92
CA ASP A 78 2.32 -5.82 -1.01
C ASP A 78 2.49 -7.31 -1.38
N ASN A 79 1.47 -7.93 -1.97
CA ASN A 79 1.54 -9.30 -2.48
C ASN A 79 1.67 -9.37 -4.02
N GLY A 80 2.14 -8.28 -4.64
CA GLY A 80 2.19 -8.11 -6.10
C GLY A 80 3.30 -8.85 -6.84
N LYS A 81 3.73 -10.04 -6.39
CA LYS A 81 4.74 -10.82 -7.12
C LYS A 81 4.16 -11.33 -8.44
N GLU A 82 4.99 -11.51 -9.46
CA GLU A 82 4.54 -11.86 -10.83
C GLU A 82 3.61 -13.08 -10.89
N GLN A 83 3.88 -14.12 -10.09
CA GLN A 83 3.05 -15.33 -10.01
C GLN A 83 1.80 -15.21 -9.11
N MET A 84 1.62 -14.07 -8.43
CA MET A 84 0.53 -13.82 -7.47
C MET A 84 -0.43 -12.73 -7.93
N VAL A 85 -0.23 -12.19 -9.13
CA VAL A 85 -1.10 -11.19 -9.74
C VAL A 85 -1.66 -11.68 -11.06
N ASP A 86 -2.86 -11.24 -11.42
CA ASP A 86 -3.37 -11.42 -12.78
C ASP A 86 -2.93 -10.23 -13.66
N ALA A 87 -1.82 -10.42 -14.38
CA ALA A 87 -1.30 -9.41 -15.32
C ALA A 87 -2.29 -9.08 -16.46
N GLY A 88 -3.24 -9.98 -16.75
CA GLY A 88 -4.32 -9.74 -17.72
C GLY A 88 -5.34 -8.71 -17.22
N GLN A 89 -5.43 -8.50 -15.90
CA GLN A 89 -6.39 -7.59 -15.25
C GLN A 89 -5.69 -6.40 -14.60
N ALA A 90 -4.73 -5.78 -15.30
CA ALA A 90 -3.98 -4.63 -14.78
C ALA A 90 -4.87 -3.43 -14.39
N GLU A 91 -6.09 -3.32 -14.92
CA GLU A 91 -7.09 -2.31 -14.58
C GLU A 91 -7.79 -2.52 -13.23
N LEU A 92 -7.66 -3.70 -12.63
CA LEU A 92 -8.34 -4.05 -11.40
C LEU A 92 -7.72 -3.33 -10.20
N LEU A 93 -8.55 -2.68 -9.40
CA LEU A 93 -8.17 -1.94 -8.21
C LEU A 93 -8.95 -2.46 -6.99
N TYR A 94 -8.41 -2.21 -5.81
CA TYR A 94 -8.95 -2.67 -4.54
C TYR A 94 -8.86 -1.59 -3.47
N ARG A 95 -9.67 -1.76 -2.42
CA ARG A 95 -9.46 -1.07 -1.15
C ARG A 95 -8.58 -1.94 -0.25
N THR A 96 -7.68 -1.30 0.50
CA THR A 96 -6.84 -1.95 1.52
C THR A 96 -6.82 -1.15 2.81
N ASP A 97 -6.88 -1.83 3.94
CA ASP A 97 -6.70 -1.23 5.26
C ASP A 97 -5.23 -1.11 5.66
N PHE A 98 -4.35 -1.84 4.99
CA PHE A 98 -2.91 -1.70 5.20
C PHE A 98 -2.40 -0.53 4.39
N PHE A 99 -1.76 0.46 5.03
CA PHE A 99 -1.11 1.58 4.34
C PHE A 99 0.20 1.10 3.68
N PRO A 100 0.27 1.05 2.33
CA PRO A 100 1.42 0.48 1.66
C PRO A 100 2.57 1.48 1.47
N GLY A 101 2.25 2.78 1.31
CA GLY A 101 3.22 3.79 0.90
C GLY A 101 3.68 3.58 -0.55
N LEU A 102 5.01 3.59 -0.76
CA LEU A 102 5.72 3.21 -2.00
C LEU A 102 5.06 3.73 -3.28
N GLY A 103 5.08 5.06 -3.46
CA GLY A 103 4.34 5.74 -4.51
C GLY A 103 2.89 5.98 -4.09
N TRP A 104 2.62 7.08 -3.39
CA TRP A 104 1.29 7.27 -2.79
C TRP A 104 0.83 8.73 -2.81
N LEU A 105 -0.47 8.92 -3.02
CA LEU A 105 -1.16 10.20 -3.06
C LEU A 105 -1.80 10.50 -1.71
N LEU A 106 -1.62 11.72 -1.22
CA LEU A 106 -2.35 12.28 -0.08
C LEU A 106 -2.85 13.69 -0.36
N LEU A 107 -3.93 14.05 0.34
CA LEU A 107 -4.52 15.40 0.32
C LEU A 107 -3.92 16.30 1.41
N ALA A 108 -4.01 17.62 1.22
CA ALA A 108 -3.58 18.62 2.19
C ALA A 108 -4.30 18.46 3.54
N GLU A 109 -5.58 18.10 3.53
CA GLU A 109 -6.41 17.89 4.71
C GLU A 109 -5.89 16.74 5.58
N LEU A 110 -5.33 15.69 4.96
CA LEU A 110 -4.67 14.63 5.72
C LEU A 110 -3.37 15.15 6.33
N TRP A 111 -2.59 15.97 5.61
CA TRP A 111 -1.38 16.57 6.17
C TRP A 111 -1.68 17.49 7.36
N ASP A 112 -2.76 18.27 7.29
CA ASP A 112 -3.25 19.08 8.42
C ASP A 112 -3.55 18.24 9.67
N GLU A 113 -4.06 17.01 9.48
CA GLU A 113 -4.28 16.07 10.57
C GLU A 113 -2.97 15.49 11.12
N LEU A 114 -2.03 15.11 10.26
CA LEU A 114 -0.84 14.34 10.64
C LEU A 114 0.31 15.22 11.14
N GLU A 115 0.53 16.40 10.55
CA GLU A 115 1.68 17.28 10.83
C GLU A 115 1.84 17.65 12.32
N PRO A 116 0.77 18.00 13.07
CA PRO A 116 0.90 18.39 14.47
C PRO A 116 1.35 17.24 15.39
N LYS A 117 1.08 16.00 14.97
CA LYS A 117 1.37 14.77 15.72
C LYS A 117 2.44 13.90 15.04
N TRP A 118 3.18 14.45 14.08
CA TRP A 118 4.14 13.70 13.28
C TRP A 118 5.22 13.04 14.15
N PRO A 119 5.53 11.76 13.93
CA PRO A 119 6.41 11.01 14.81
C PRO A 119 7.86 11.40 14.60
N LYS A 120 8.71 11.06 15.58
CA LYS A 120 10.16 11.30 15.48
C LYS A 120 10.88 10.32 14.56
N ALA A 121 10.32 9.13 14.33
CA ALA A 121 10.88 8.04 13.52
C ALA A 121 9.75 7.08 13.08
N PHE A 122 10.05 6.13 12.18
CA PHE A 122 9.15 5.04 11.76
C PHE A 122 7.77 5.56 11.32
N TRP A 123 7.78 6.56 10.45
CA TRP A 123 6.59 7.33 10.09
C TRP A 123 5.49 6.48 9.43
N ASP A 124 5.88 5.49 8.64
CA ASP A 124 5.00 4.59 7.91
C ASP A 124 4.29 3.60 8.86
N ASP A 125 5.05 2.96 9.75
CA ASP A 125 4.47 2.11 10.81
C ASP A 125 3.60 2.91 11.77
N TRP A 126 3.97 4.16 12.09
CA TRP A 126 3.12 5.06 12.86
C TRP A 126 1.82 5.41 12.12
N MET A 127 1.84 5.62 10.81
CA MET A 127 0.63 5.85 10.03
C MET A 127 -0.30 4.62 10.07
N ARG A 128 0.24 3.40 10.09
CA ARG A 128 -0.57 2.16 10.15
C ARG A 128 -1.36 2.00 11.46
N GLN A 129 -0.95 2.69 12.53
CA GLN A 129 -1.63 2.62 13.83
C GLN A 129 -3.09 3.14 13.75
N PRO A 130 -4.02 2.55 14.52
CA PRO A 130 -5.43 2.91 14.46
C PRO A 130 -5.72 4.37 14.82
N GLU A 131 -4.90 5.00 15.66
CA GLU A 131 -5.01 6.41 16.07
C GLU A 131 -4.81 7.38 14.89
N GLN A 132 -4.01 6.97 13.90
CA GLN A 132 -3.76 7.70 12.66
C GLN A 132 -4.70 7.24 11.57
N ARG A 133 -4.78 5.94 11.30
CA ARG A 133 -5.59 5.38 10.21
C ARG A 133 -7.07 5.66 10.38
N ARG A 134 -7.60 5.62 11.61
CA ARG A 134 -9.00 5.89 11.96
C ARG A 134 -10.01 5.09 11.13
N GLY A 135 -9.67 3.83 10.82
CA GLY A 135 -10.52 2.94 10.03
C GLY A 135 -10.65 3.31 8.54
N ARG A 136 -9.85 4.26 8.03
CA ARG A 136 -9.79 4.61 6.60
C ARG A 136 -8.97 3.59 5.82
N SER A 137 -9.23 3.51 4.52
CA SER A 137 -8.56 2.59 3.58
C SER A 137 -7.80 3.37 2.51
N CYS A 138 -6.86 2.72 1.83
CA CYS A 138 -6.30 3.23 0.59
C CYS A 138 -6.83 2.47 -0.64
N VAL A 139 -6.77 3.10 -1.81
CA VAL A 139 -6.86 2.37 -3.08
C VAL A 139 -5.49 1.77 -3.40
N ARG A 140 -5.46 0.51 -3.85
CA ARG A 140 -4.25 -0.18 -4.35
C ARG A 140 -4.57 -0.96 -5.63
N PRO A 141 -3.61 -1.17 -6.55
CA PRO A 141 -3.84 -1.90 -7.77
C PRO A 141 -3.65 -3.42 -7.62
N GLU A 142 -4.13 -4.19 -8.60
CA GLU A 142 -3.76 -5.60 -8.78
C GLU A 142 -2.28 -5.75 -9.15
N VAL A 143 -1.85 -5.04 -10.20
CA VAL A 143 -0.44 -4.98 -10.62
C VAL A 143 0.16 -3.63 -10.19
N SER A 144 1.29 -3.63 -9.51
CA SER A 144 1.90 -2.41 -8.97
C SER A 144 2.29 -1.42 -10.06
N ARG A 145 2.12 -0.12 -9.77
CA ARG A 145 2.53 1.02 -10.62
C ARG A 145 3.91 1.56 -10.24
N THR A 146 4.55 0.92 -9.28
CA THR A 146 5.92 1.18 -8.84
C THR A 146 6.63 -0.12 -8.50
N MET A 147 7.95 -0.15 -8.70
CA MET A 147 8.84 -1.19 -8.17
C MET A 147 10.06 -0.52 -7.53
N THR A 148 10.65 -1.13 -6.50
CA THR A 148 11.89 -0.62 -5.88
C THR A 148 13.12 -1.27 -6.48
N PHE A 149 14.16 -0.48 -6.70
CA PHE A 149 15.52 -0.95 -7.01
C PHE A 149 16.52 -0.68 -5.87
N GLY A 150 16.04 -0.18 -4.72
CA GLY A 150 16.83 0.25 -3.56
C GLY A 150 17.34 -0.89 -2.67
N ARG A 151 18.24 -1.74 -3.20
CA ARG A 151 18.85 -2.82 -2.40
C ARG A 151 19.64 -2.32 -1.18
N LYS A 152 20.31 -1.16 -1.32
CA LYS A 152 21.08 -0.51 -0.25
C LYS A 152 20.32 0.71 0.23
N GLY A 153 19.83 0.66 1.47
CA GLY A 153 19.11 1.76 2.10
C GLY A 153 19.24 1.73 3.63
N VAL A 154 18.45 2.56 4.31
CA VAL A 154 18.47 2.69 5.78
C VAL A 154 18.14 1.36 6.49
N SER A 155 17.36 0.49 5.86
CA SER A 155 16.97 -0.83 6.38
C SER A 155 18.00 -1.94 6.13
N HIS A 156 19.17 -1.63 5.55
CA HIS A 156 20.20 -2.61 5.18
C HIS A 156 19.69 -3.78 4.32
N GLY A 157 18.62 -3.57 3.54
CA GLY A 157 18.08 -4.57 2.60
C GLY A 157 17.27 -5.70 3.26
N GLN A 158 16.91 -5.57 4.54
CA GLN A 158 16.28 -6.62 5.35
C GLN A 158 15.02 -7.25 4.70
N PHE A 159 14.25 -6.48 3.93
CA PHE A 159 13.06 -6.97 3.22
C PHE A 159 13.19 -6.96 1.69
N PHE A 160 14.20 -6.26 1.15
CA PHE A 160 14.38 -6.11 -0.29
C PHE A 160 14.61 -7.45 -0.97
N ASP A 161 15.56 -8.23 -0.45
CA ASP A 161 16.00 -9.48 -1.09
C ASP A 161 14.99 -10.64 -0.94
N GLN A 162 14.03 -10.54 -0.02
CA GLN A 162 13.04 -11.58 0.24
C GLN A 162 11.67 -11.27 -0.36
N TYR A 163 11.27 -9.98 -0.42
CA TYR A 163 9.92 -9.57 -0.80
C TYR A 163 9.92 -8.49 -1.87
N LEU A 164 10.51 -7.32 -1.59
CA LEU A 164 10.22 -6.11 -2.39
C LEU A 164 10.72 -6.20 -3.83
N LYS A 165 11.88 -6.81 -4.09
CA LYS A 165 12.44 -6.91 -5.45
C LYS A 165 11.63 -7.80 -6.39
N PHE A 166 10.70 -8.59 -5.87
CA PHE A 166 9.89 -9.53 -6.65
C PHE A 166 8.54 -8.95 -7.06
N ILE A 167 8.22 -7.73 -6.63
CA ILE A 167 6.97 -7.06 -7.00
C ILE A 167 7.02 -6.70 -8.48
N LYS A 168 6.01 -7.14 -9.22
CA LYS A 168 5.88 -6.90 -10.66
C LYS A 168 5.50 -5.45 -10.91
N LEU A 169 6.31 -4.76 -11.69
CA LEU A 169 5.94 -3.47 -12.29
C LEU A 169 4.99 -3.71 -13.46
N ASN A 170 3.90 -2.94 -13.50
CA ASN A 170 3.01 -2.94 -14.65
C ASN A 170 3.71 -2.36 -15.90
N ASP A 171 3.64 -3.08 -17.00
CA ASP A 171 4.19 -2.71 -18.31
C ASP A 171 3.10 -2.39 -19.36
N ARG A 172 1.82 -2.55 -18.99
CA ARG A 172 0.67 -2.29 -19.86
C ARG A 172 -0.04 -0.99 -19.49
N PHE A 173 -0.11 -0.04 -20.41
CA PHE A 173 -0.87 1.19 -20.17
C PHE A 173 -2.37 0.91 -20.01
N VAL A 174 -2.97 1.34 -18.90
CA VAL A 174 -4.41 1.29 -18.66
C VAL A 174 -4.98 2.71 -18.65
N PRO A 175 -5.97 3.03 -19.50
CA PRO A 175 -6.58 4.36 -19.56
C PRO A 175 -7.61 4.55 -18.43
N PHE A 176 -7.16 4.59 -17.17
CA PHE A 176 -8.02 4.64 -15.99
C PHE A 176 -9.02 5.81 -15.99
N THR A 177 -8.68 6.95 -16.59
CA THR A 177 -9.58 8.12 -16.69
C THR A 177 -10.79 7.85 -17.59
N GLN A 178 -10.76 6.78 -18.38
CA GLN A 178 -11.86 6.32 -19.22
C GLN A 178 -12.68 5.19 -18.57
N LEU A 179 -12.26 4.71 -17.39
CA LEU A 179 -12.93 3.63 -16.67
C LEU A 179 -13.87 4.17 -15.60
N ASP A 180 -14.94 3.43 -15.33
CA ASP A 180 -15.79 3.70 -14.17
C ASP A 180 -15.16 3.09 -12.91
N LEU A 181 -14.61 3.95 -12.06
CA LEU A 181 -14.02 3.56 -10.79
C LEU A 181 -15.00 3.67 -9.61
N SER A 182 -16.30 3.89 -9.84
CA SER A 182 -17.29 4.06 -8.76
C SER A 182 -17.36 2.86 -7.83
N TYR A 183 -17.04 1.66 -8.33
CA TYR A 183 -17.03 0.42 -7.56
C TYR A 183 -16.08 0.44 -6.35
N LEU A 184 -15.14 1.39 -6.32
CA LEU A 184 -14.22 1.61 -5.19
C LEU A 184 -14.81 2.46 -4.06
N LYS A 185 -15.96 3.12 -4.26
CA LYS A 185 -16.67 3.84 -3.20
C LYS A 185 -17.12 2.85 -2.12
N LYS A 186 -16.89 3.18 -0.84
CA LYS A 186 -17.05 2.25 0.29
C LYS A 186 -18.30 1.37 0.22
N ASP A 187 -19.48 1.98 0.14
CA ASP A 187 -20.74 1.23 0.19
C ASP A 187 -20.91 0.26 -0.99
N GLN A 188 -20.45 0.66 -2.18
CA GLN A 188 -20.49 -0.18 -3.38
C GLN A 188 -19.45 -1.30 -3.29
N TYR A 189 -18.26 -0.97 -2.79
CA TYR A 189 -17.16 -1.92 -2.62
C TYR A 189 -17.52 -2.99 -1.58
N GLU A 190 -17.95 -2.60 -0.38
CA GLU A 190 -18.32 -3.54 0.69
C GLU A 190 -19.47 -4.45 0.25
N ARG A 191 -20.51 -3.90 -0.40
CA ARG A 191 -21.63 -4.70 -0.90
C ARG A 191 -21.22 -5.73 -1.94
N SER A 192 -20.40 -5.34 -2.93
CA SER A 192 -20.05 -6.20 -4.05
C SER A 192 -18.87 -7.13 -3.76
N PHE A 193 -17.80 -6.61 -3.16
CA PHE A 193 -16.58 -7.35 -2.90
C PHE A 193 -16.76 -8.36 -1.77
N LEU A 194 -17.39 -7.99 -0.64
CA LEU A 194 -17.63 -8.95 0.44
C LEU A 194 -18.60 -10.05 -0.01
N SER A 195 -19.62 -9.72 -0.81
CA SER A 195 -20.49 -10.74 -1.40
C SER A 195 -19.69 -11.73 -2.23
N LYS A 196 -18.81 -11.26 -3.14
CA LYS A 196 -17.93 -12.13 -3.94
C LYS A 196 -17.02 -13.01 -3.07
N VAL A 197 -16.41 -12.45 -2.04
CA VAL A 197 -15.51 -13.18 -1.13
C VAL A 197 -16.27 -14.27 -0.36
N TYR A 198 -17.39 -13.91 0.27
CA TYR A 198 -18.11 -14.85 1.14
C TYR A 198 -18.99 -15.84 0.38
N SER A 199 -19.36 -15.56 -0.88
CA SER A 199 -20.03 -16.54 -1.75
C SER A 199 -19.06 -17.52 -2.41
N ALA A 200 -17.74 -17.25 -2.41
CA ALA A 200 -16.77 -18.14 -2.99
C ALA A 200 -16.69 -19.47 -2.19
N PRO A 201 -16.52 -20.62 -2.87
CA PRO A 201 -16.37 -21.91 -2.21
C PRO A 201 -15.21 -21.91 -1.22
N GLU A 202 -15.47 -22.35 0.01
CA GLU A 202 -14.44 -22.52 1.02
C GLU A 202 -13.64 -23.80 0.76
N ILE A 203 -12.31 -23.70 0.82
CA ILE A 203 -11.41 -24.85 0.64
C ILE A 203 -10.35 -24.88 1.76
N ARG A 204 -9.70 -26.03 1.92
CA ARG A 204 -8.58 -26.17 2.85
C ARG A 204 -7.26 -25.71 2.22
N VAL A 205 -6.30 -25.30 3.05
CA VAL A 205 -5.00 -24.80 2.58
C VAL A 205 -4.23 -25.87 1.80
N GLU A 206 -4.33 -27.14 2.20
CA GLU A 206 -3.66 -28.25 1.54
C GLU A 206 -4.25 -28.53 0.15
N GLU A 207 -5.54 -28.25 -0.04
CA GLU A 207 -6.21 -28.37 -1.34
C GLU A 207 -5.70 -27.28 -2.29
N LEU A 208 -5.55 -26.05 -1.79
CA LEU A 208 -5.02 -24.93 -2.56
C LEU A 208 -3.55 -25.13 -2.93
N GLN A 209 -2.68 -25.46 -1.96
CA GLN A 209 -1.25 -25.72 -2.21
C GLN A 209 -1.03 -26.89 -3.16
N GLY A 210 -1.88 -27.93 -3.05
CA GLY A 210 -1.86 -29.07 -3.94
C GLY A 210 -2.40 -28.78 -5.34
N ASN A 211 -2.82 -27.54 -5.64
CA ASN A 211 -3.51 -27.17 -6.86
C ASN A 211 -4.69 -28.10 -7.19
N ARG A 212 -5.41 -28.55 -6.15
CA ARG A 212 -6.63 -29.35 -6.25
C ARG A 212 -7.81 -28.40 -6.49
N ARG A 213 -8.91 -28.92 -7.03
CA ARG A 213 -10.14 -28.14 -7.24
C ARG A 213 -10.00 -26.94 -8.19
N ARG A 214 -9.15 -27.07 -9.23
CA ARG A 214 -8.89 -26.00 -10.22
C ARG A 214 -10.15 -25.53 -10.95
N GLU A 215 -11.16 -26.40 -11.07
CA GLU A 215 -12.45 -26.10 -11.69
C GLU A 215 -13.23 -24.97 -10.99
N LEU A 216 -12.89 -24.65 -9.73
CA LEU A 216 -13.58 -23.62 -8.97
C LEU A 216 -13.20 -22.20 -9.41
N GLY A 217 -12.00 -21.99 -9.97
CA GLY A 217 -11.48 -20.69 -10.40
C GLY A 217 -11.22 -19.69 -9.25
N THR A 218 -12.24 -19.35 -8.48
CA THR A 218 -12.19 -18.48 -7.30
C THR A 218 -12.62 -19.25 -6.06
N VAL A 219 -11.85 -19.10 -4.98
CA VAL A 219 -12.05 -19.83 -3.71
C VAL A 219 -11.81 -18.91 -2.52
N ARG A 220 -12.29 -19.30 -1.35
CA ARG A 220 -12.01 -18.63 -0.07
C ARG A 220 -11.26 -19.59 0.86
N LEU A 221 -10.15 -19.12 1.43
CA LEU A 221 -9.46 -19.80 2.52
C LEU A 221 -9.72 -19.05 3.83
N GLN A 222 -10.47 -19.66 4.75
CA GLN A 222 -10.87 -19.03 6.00
C GLN A 222 -9.85 -19.30 7.10
N TYR A 223 -9.34 -18.24 7.74
CA TYR A 223 -8.61 -18.34 9.01
C TYR A 223 -9.51 -17.97 10.19
N SER A 224 -9.13 -18.39 11.40
CA SER A 224 -9.91 -18.20 12.63
C SER A 224 -9.15 -17.44 13.72
N GLY A 225 -7.86 -17.19 13.54
CA GLY A 225 -7.02 -16.46 14.49
C GLY A 225 -5.65 -16.11 13.91
N LYS A 226 -4.84 -15.41 14.71
CA LYS A 226 -3.52 -14.93 14.31
C LYS A 226 -2.59 -16.05 13.83
N GLU A 227 -2.55 -17.16 14.54
CA GLU A 227 -1.66 -18.28 14.21
C GLU A 227 -2.08 -18.98 12.92
N SER A 228 -3.39 -19.21 12.71
CA SER A 228 -3.88 -19.80 11.45
C SER A 228 -3.71 -18.84 10.27
N PHE A 229 -3.89 -17.53 10.46
CA PHE A 229 -3.57 -16.53 9.45
C PHE A 229 -2.11 -16.62 9.00
N LYS A 230 -1.17 -16.57 9.96
CA LYS A 230 0.27 -16.64 9.65
C LYS A 230 0.65 -17.94 8.96
N ALA A 231 0.14 -19.06 9.45
CA ALA A 231 0.39 -20.37 8.86
C ALA A 231 -0.09 -20.44 7.40
N PHE A 232 -1.31 -19.96 7.12
CA PHE A 232 -1.89 -19.98 5.78
C PHE A 232 -1.21 -18.98 4.84
N ALA A 233 -0.93 -17.76 5.30
CA ALA A 233 -0.21 -16.76 4.51
C ALA A 233 1.17 -17.27 4.08
N LYS A 234 1.94 -17.81 5.04
CA LYS A 234 3.24 -18.43 4.77
C LYS A 234 3.15 -19.63 3.83
N ALA A 235 2.14 -20.49 4.01
CA ALA A 235 1.89 -21.64 3.15
C ALA A 235 1.64 -21.26 1.68
N LEU A 236 1.06 -20.08 1.45
CA LEU A 236 0.74 -19.56 0.12
C LEU A 236 1.79 -18.56 -0.41
N GLY A 237 2.86 -18.27 0.34
CA GLY A 237 3.90 -17.33 -0.06
C GLY A 237 3.50 -15.85 0.01
N LEU A 238 2.42 -15.55 0.72
CA LEU A 238 1.94 -14.20 1.04
C LEU A 238 2.78 -13.59 2.18
N MET A 239 2.73 -12.26 2.32
CA MET A 239 3.27 -11.58 3.50
C MET A 239 2.46 -11.97 4.76
N ASP A 240 3.16 -12.34 5.83
CA ASP A 240 2.59 -12.89 7.06
C ASP A 240 2.81 -12.00 8.31
N ASP A 241 3.42 -10.83 8.12
CA ASP A 241 3.53 -9.81 9.16
C ASP A 241 2.22 -9.02 9.32
N LEU A 242 2.03 -8.47 10.53
CA LEU A 242 0.88 -7.63 10.88
C LEU A 242 1.41 -6.36 11.51
N LYS A 243 0.75 -5.23 11.23
CA LYS A 243 1.09 -3.90 11.74
C LYS A 243 -0.07 -3.31 12.51
#